data_AF-A0A9D6WI41-F1
#
_entry.id   AF-A0A9D6WI41-F1
#
_cell.length_a   1.000
_cell.length_b   1.000
_cell.length_c   1.000
_cell.angle_alpha   90.00
_cell.angle_beta   90.00
_cell.angle_gamma   90.00
#
_symmetry.space_group_name_H-M   'P 1'
#
loop_
_entity.id
_entity.type
_entity.pdbx_description
1 polymer ?
#
loop_
_entity_poly.entity_id
_entity_poly.type
_entity_poly.pdbx_seq_one_letter_code
_entity_poly.pdbx_strand_id
1 'polypeptide(L)'
;MNGRLALAGAPRFNLVVCGGTALIATNLIARTTKDVDIIALMDDDGALLDPDPLPQSLVDAGGIVADDLGMPKDWLNNGPSHGEGGLFRMGLPEGLAKRLTWKPFGDHLSIGFIDRIDQIYFKLYAAVD
;
A
#
# COMPACT_ATOMS: atom_id res chain seq x y z
N MET A 1 7.67 11.44 0.42
CA MET A 1 6.88 10.85 -0.68
C MET A 1 6.00 11.87 -1.40
N ASN A 2 4.93 12.42 -0.80
CA ASN A 2 4.05 13.41 -1.46
C ASN A 2 4.80 14.54 -2.20
N GLY A 3 5.77 15.19 -1.54
CA GLY A 3 6.56 16.25 -2.17
C GLY A 3 7.38 15.77 -3.38
N ARG A 4 7.88 14.52 -3.37
CA ARG A 4 8.60 13.94 -4.52
C ARG A 4 7.65 13.68 -5.70
N LEU A 5 6.45 13.20 -5.43
CA LEU A 5 5.40 13.00 -6.44
C LEU A 5 4.98 14.34 -7.07
N ALA A 6 4.76 15.36 -6.25
CA ALA A 6 4.40 16.70 -6.73
C ALA A 6 5.52 17.33 -7.59
N LEU A 7 6.78 17.21 -7.17
CA LEU A 7 7.93 17.71 -7.95
C LEU A 7 8.09 17.00 -9.29
N ALA A 8 7.69 15.74 -9.39
CA ALA A 8 7.71 14.96 -10.62
C ALA A 8 6.50 15.23 -11.55
N GLY A 9 5.52 16.05 -11.12
CA GLY A 9 4.27 16.24 -11.85
C GLY A 9 3.45 14.95 -11.98
N ALA A 10 3.59 14.04 -11.03
CA ALA A 10 2.88 12.76 -11.03
C ALA A 10 1.38 12.97 -10.76
N PRO A 11 0.50 12.04 -11.16
CA PRO A 11 -0.89 12.08 -10.73
C PRO A 11 -1.01 11.82 -9.22
N ARG A 12 -2.20 12.06 -8.68
CA ARG A 12 -2.53 11.63 -7.32
C ARG A 12 -2.59 10.10 -7.25
N PHE A 13 -2.04 9.54 -6.17
CA PHE A 13 -2.14 8.12 -5.86
C PHE A 13 -2.91 7.88 -4.57
N ASN A 14 -3.86 6.95 -4.62
CA ASN A 14 -4.52 6.40 -3.44
C ASN A 14 -4.00 4.96 -3.25
N LEU A 15 -3.14 4.75 -2.26
CA LEU A 15 -2.51 3.45 -1.98
C LEU A 15 -3.35 2.68 -0.96
N VAL A 16 -3.54 1.39 -1.17
CA VAL A 16 -4.16 0.49 -0.19
C VAL A 16 -3.06 -0.35 0.46
N VAL A 17 -2.87 -0.16 1.77
CA VAL A 17 -1.71 -0.67 2.51
C VAL A 17 -2.13 -1.72 3.54
N CYS A 18 -1.36 -2.80 3.62
CA CYS A 18 -1.54 -3.90 4.57
C CYS A 18 -0.36 -4.02 5.56
N GLY A 19 -0.32 -5.14 6.29
CA GLY A 19 0.84 -5.53 7.07
C GLY A 19 1.07 -4.65 8.31
N GLY A 20 2.33 -4.62 8.77
CA GLY A 20 2.73 -3.90 9.98
C GLY A 20 2.40 -2.41 9.92
N THR A 21 2.57 -1.79 8.74
CA THR A 21 2.27 -0.36 8.54
C THR A 21 0.81 -0.03 8.83
N ALA A 22 -0.13 -0.83 8.31
CA ALA A 22 -1.54 -0.62 8.59
C ALA A 22 -1.88 -0.83 10.07
N LEU A 23 -1.34 -1.87 10.72
CA LEU A 23 -1.59 -2.12 12.16
C LEU A 23 -1.07 -0.99 13.06
N ILE A 24 0.07 -0.39 12.73
CA ILE A 24 0.62 0.76 13.46
C ILE A 24 -0.24 1.99 13.22
N ALA A 25 -0.58 2.28 11.95
CA ALA A 25 -1.35 3.46 11.58
C ALA A 25 -2.77 3.46 12.17
N THR A 26 -3.36 2.28 12.41
CA THR A 26 -4.66 2.12 13.05
C THR A 26 -4.57 1.91 14.56
N ASN A 27 -3.42 2.16 15.19
CA ASN A 27 -3.17 2.04 16.64
C ASN A 27 -3.48 0.65 17.24
N LEU A 28 -3.38 -0.42 16.43
CA LEU A 28 -3.60 -1.78 16.90
C LEU A 28 -2.35 -2.41 17.53
N ILE A 29 -1.16 -1.95 17.13
CA ILE A 29 0.13 -2.38 17.69
C ILE A 29 1.08 -1.19 17.87
N ALA A 30 1.98 -1.29 18.84
CA ALA A 30 3.05 -0.32 19.09
C ALA A 30 4.43 -0.95 18.83
N ARG A 31 4.85 -0.98 17.56
CA ARG A 31 6.19 -1.40 17.12
C ARG A 31 6.61 -0.61 15.89
N THR A 32 7.84 -0.79 15.43
CA THR A 32 8.29 -0.30 14.12
C THR A 32 8.10 -1.36 13.03
N THR A 33 7.96 -0.89 11.79
CA THR A 33 7.97 -1.67 10.55
C THR A 33 8.96 -1.00 9.60
N LYS A 34 9.60 -1.77 8.71
CA LYS A 34 10.67 -1.25 7.85
C LYS A 34 10.18 -0.95 6.43
N ASP A 35 8.95 -1.37 6.15
CA ASP A 35 8.36 -1.51 4.84
C ASP A 35 6.85 -1.19 4.87
N VAL A 36 6.37 -0.80 3.70
CA VAL A 36 5.00 -0.45 3.35
C VAL A 36 4.60 -1.37 2.22
N ASP A 37 3.71 -2.31 2.53
CA ASP A 37 3.21 -3.29 1.58
C ASP A 37 1.90 -2.80 0.97
N ILE A 38 1.88 -2.65 -0.34
CA ILE A 38 0.73 -2.24 -1.15
C ILE A 38 0.02 -3.48 -1.68
N ILE A 39 -1.30 -3.56 -1.46
CA ILE A 39 -2.14 -4.65 -1.98
C ILE A 39 -3.03 -4.23 -3.14
N ALA A 40 -3.26 -2.92 -3.29
CA ALA A 40 -4.03 -2.35 -4.39
C ALA A 40 -3.72 -0.86 -4.51
N LEU A 41 -4.00 -0.31 -5.69
CA LEU A 41 -4.27 1.12 -5.85
C LEU A 41 -5.78 1.34 -5.81
N MET A 42 -6.21 2.58 -5.65
CA MET A 42 -7.63 2.95 -5.78
C MET A 42 -7.78 4.18 -6.67
N ASP A 43 -8.72 4.12 -7.63
CA ASP A 43 -9.09 5.29 -8.41
C ASP A 43 -10.02 6.23 -7.61
N ASP A 44 -10.38 7.37 -8.21
CA ASP A 44 -11.23 8.36 -7.55
C ASP A 44 -12.70 7.91 -7.41
N ASP A 45 -13.12 6.88 -8.15
CA ASP A 45 -14.45 6.27 -8.06
C ASP A 45 -14.53 5.18 -6.97
N GLY A 46 -13.40 4.86 -6.34
CA GLY A 46 -13.29 3.89 -5.26
C GLY A 46 -13.06 2.45 -5.73
N ALA A 47 -12.76 2.23 -7.01
CA ALA A 47 -12.43 0.91 -7.54
C ALA A 47 -10.99 0.53 -7.19
N LEU A 48 -10.82 -0.70 -6.70
CA LEU A 48 -9.50 -1.27 -6.42
C LEU A 48 -8.85 -1.68 -7.75
N LEU A 49 -7.60 -1.25 -7.95
CA LEU A 49 -6.81 -1.49 -9.15
C LEU A 49 -5.60 -2.37 -8.82
N ASP A 50 -5.22 -3.22 -9.78
CA ASP A 50 -4.06 -4.11 -9.67
C ASP A 50 -2.79 -3.27 -9.46
N PRO A 51 -2.02 -3.49 -8.37
CA PRO A 51 -0.80 -2.76 -8.12
C PRO A 51 0.40 -3.36 -8.85
N ASP A 52 0.24 -4.41 -9.66
CA ASP A 52 1.32 -5.08 -10.38
C ASP A 52 1.30 -4.83 -11.91
N PRO A 53 2.27 -4.09 -12.47
CA PRO A 53 3.40 -3.43 -11.79
C PRO A 53 3.00 -2.13 -11.09
N LEU A 54 3.81 -1.70 -10.10
CA LEU A 54 3.63 -0.37 -9.50
C LEU A 54 3.90 0.73 -10.54
N PRO A 55 3.09 1.81 -10.57
CA PRO A 55 3.34 2.97 -11.42
C PRO A 55 4.78 3.50 -11.25
N GLN A 56 5.48 3.73 -12.37
CA GLN A 56 6.89 4.12 -12.35
C GLN A 56 7.16 5.36 -11.48
N SER A 57 6.27 6.36 -11.52
CA SER A 57 6.40 7.56 -10.68
C SER A 57 6.35 7.27 -9.16
N LEU A 58 5.64 6.23 -8.72
CA LEU A 58 5.69 5.76 -7.33
C LEU A 58 7.01 5.05 -7.04
N VAL A 59 7.50 4.22 -7.95
CA VAL A 59 8.79 3.53 -7.81
C VAL A 59 9.92 4.57 -7.69
N ASP A 60 9.96 5.56 -8.57
CA ASP A 60 11.00 6.59 -8.59
C ASP A 60 10.94 7.46 -7.32
N ALA A 61 9.76 7.95 -6.95
CA ALA A 61 9.59 8.76 -5.75
C ALA A 61 9.92 7.96 -4.48
N GLY A 62 9.58 6.67 -4.44
CA GLY A 62 9.92 5.75 -3.36
C GLY A 62 11.42 5.53 -3.26
N GLY A 63 12.11 5.35 -4.40
CA GLY A 63 13.55 5.19 -4.48
C GLY A 63 14.33 6.41 -3.98
N ILE A 64 13.85 7.63 -4.30
CA ILE A 64 14.45 8.88 -3.80
C ILE A 64 14.27 8.99 -2.29
N VAL A 65 13.06 8.71 -1.77
CA VAL A 65 12.82 8.71 -0.32
C VAL A 65 13.69 7.69 0.40
N ALA A 66 13.92 6.53 -0.22
CA ALA A 66 14.81 5.51 0.32
C ALA A 66 16.25 6.04 0.46
N ASP A 67 16.76 6.71 -0.57
CA ASP A 67 18.09 7.32 -0.55
C ASP A 67 18.19 8.43 0.50
N ASP A 68 17.21 9.34 0.54
CA ASP A 68 17.19 10.47 1.46
C ASP A 68 17.21 10.02 2.94
N LEU A 69 16.57 8.90 3.24
CA LEU A 69 16.37 8.40 4.62
C LEU A 69 17.24 7.18 4.96
N GLY A 70 18.07 6.70 4.04
CA GLY A 70 18.88 5.49 4.24
C GLY A 70 18.04 4.22 4.46
N MET A 71 16.88 4.11 3.82
CA MET A 71 15.98 2.96 3.91
C MET A 71 16.28 1.91 2.83
N PRO A 72 15.86 0.64 3.03
CA PRO A 72 15.89 -0.36 1.96
C PRO A 72 15.18 0.12 0.71
N LYS A 73 15.66 -0.24 -0.49
CA LYS A 73 15.09 0.23 -1.77
C LYS A 73 13.67 -0.29 -2.02
N ASP A 74 13.36 -1.43 -1.44
CA ASP A 74 12.09 -2.16 -1.47
C ASP A 74 11.16 -1.82 -0.30
N TRP A 75 11.45 -0.75 0.46
CA TRP A 75 10.59 -0.31 1.58
C TRP A 75 9.16 0.02 1.15
N LEU A 76 8.93 0.33 -0.14
CA LEU A 76 7.62 0.50 -0.73
C LEU A 76 7.48 -0.56 -1.82
N ASN A 77 6.65 -1.58 -1.59
CA ASN A 77 6.55 -2.72 -2.49
C ASN A 77 5.08 -3.16 -2.69
N ASN A 78 4.82 -3.90 -3.76
CA ASN A 78 3.55 -4.57 -4.05
C ASN A 78 3.67 -6.09 -3.87
N GLY A 79 4.65 -6.56 -3.09
CA GLY A 79 4.98 -7.97 -2.93
C GLY A 79 3.80 -8.88 -2.63
N PRO A 80 2.86 -8.52 -1.73
CA PRO A 80 1.70 -9.36 -1.46
C PRO A 80 0.76 -9.55 -2.66
N SER A 81 0.82 -8.69 -3.67
CA SER A 81 -0.03 -8.74 -4.87
C SER A 81 0.74 -8.99 -6.15
N HIS A 82 2.03 -9.31 -6.07
CA HIS A 82 2.88 -9.52 -7.24
C HIS A 82 2.69 -10.92 -7.85
N GLY A 83 2.61 -10.98 -9.18
CA GLY A 83 2.54 -12.23 -9.93
C GLY A 83 1.21 -12.97 -9.85
N GLU A 84 1.17 -14.17 -10.46
CA GLU A 84 -0.06 -14.98 -10.63
C GLU A 84 -0.68 -15.43 -9.29
N GLY A 85 0.13 -15.59 -8.24
CA GLY A 85 -0.32 -15.93 -6.88
C GLY A 85 -0.63 -14.73 -5.99
N GLY A 86 -0.50 -13.50 -6.50
CA GLY A 86 -0.71 -12.28 -5.71
C GLY A 86 -2.13 -12.16 -5.17
N LEU A 87 -2.28 -11.61 -3.96
CA LEU A 87 -3.57 -11.43 -3.28
C LEU A 87 -4.61 -10.71 -4.16
N PHE A 88 -4.20 -9.73 -4.95
CA PHE A 88 -5.10 -9.03 -5.87
C PHE A 88 -5.72 -9.99 -6.90
N ARG A 89 -4.92 -10.89 -7.49
CA ARG A 89 -5.36 -11.89 -8.48
C ARG A 89 -6.18 -13.01 -7.85
N MET A 90 -5.83 -13.42 -6.64
CA MET A 90 -6.56 -14.42 -5.86
C MET A 90 -7.90 -13.92 -5.32
N GLY A 91 -8.12 -12.61 -5.36
CA GLY A 91 -9.34 -11.95 -4.91
C GLY A 91 -9.20 -11.34 -3.53
N LEU A 92 -9.59 -10.07 -3.42
CA LEU A 92 -9.58 -9.34 -2.17
C LEU A 92 -10.89 -9.57 -1.37
N PRO A 93 -10.85 -9.51 -0.03
CA PRO A 93 -12.04 -9.70 0.81
C PRO A 93 -13.19 -8.78 0.41
N GLU A 94 -14.40 -9.33 0.41
CA GLU A 94 -15.60 -8.56 0.12
C GLU A 94 -15.74 -7.39 1.11
N GLY A 95 -16.00 -6.20 0.57
CA GLY A 95 -16.16 -4.98 1.35
C GLY A 95 -14.85 -4.34 1.84
N LEU A 96 -13.67 -4.84 1.43
CA LEU A 96 -12.37 -4.26 1.80
C LEU A 96 -12.33 -2.75 1.54
N ALA A 97 -12.75 -2.30 0.35
CA ALA A 97 -12.77 -0.88 -0.01
C ALA A 97 -13.59 -0.02 0.98
N LYS A 98 -14.68 -0.57 1.54
CA LYS A 98 -15.55 0.12 2.49
C LYS A 98 -14.97 0.18 3.91
N ARG A 99 -14.00 -0.67 4.22
CA ARG A 99 -13.36 -0.77 5.53
C ARG A 99 -12.03 -0.01 5.64
N LEU A 100 -11.59 0.63 4.55
CA LEU A 100 -10.34 1.38 4.55
C LEU A 100 -10.40 2.59 5.48
N THR A 101 -9.38 2.74 6.31
CA THR A 101 -9.14 3.97 7.06
C THR A 101 -8.21 4.87 6.26
N TRP A 102 -8.77 5.94 5.69
CA TRP A 102 -8.02 6.86 4.84
C TRP A 102 -7.24 7.90 5.62
N LYS A 103 -5.98 8.10 5.22
CA LYS A 103 -5.11 9.18 5.68
C LYS A 103 -4.53 9.93 4.49
N PRO A 104 -4.92 11.19 4.27
CA PRO A 104 -4.33 12.02 3.23
C PRO A 104 -2.93 12.49 3.64
N PHE A 105 -2.05 12.62 2.65
CA PHE A 105 -0.70 13.16 2.78
C PHE A 105 -0.47 14.21 1.69
N GLY A 106 -1.00 15.41 1.89
CA GLY A 106 -1.01 16.44 0.85
C GLY A 106 -1.88 16.04 -0.35
N ASP A 107 -1.61 16.65 -1.50
CA ASP A 107 -2.52 16.57 -2.65
C ASP A 107 -2.26 15.38 -3.59
N HIS A 108 -1.07 14.78 -3.53
CA HIS A 108 -0.65 13.74 -4.48
C HIS A 108 -0.63 12.33 -3.88
N LEU A 109 -0.87 12.20 -2.58
CA LEU A 109 -0.81 10.91 -1.89
C LEU A 109 -1.90 10.77 -0.84
N SER A 110 -2.65 9.68 -0.90
CA SER A 110 -3.51 9.21 0.19
C SER A 110 -3.26 7.74 0.45
N ILE A 111 -3.34 7.32 1.71
CA ILE A 111 -3.14 5.93 2.11
C ILE A 111 -4.39 5.43 2.80
N GLY A 112 -4.99 4.36 2.27
CA GLY A 112 -6.05 3.60 2.88
C GLY A 112 -5.46 2.40 3.61
N PHE A 113 -5.53 2.41 4.94
CA PHE A 113 -5.10 1.28 5.76
C PHE A 113 -6.23 0.28 5.88
N ILE A 114 -5.95 -0.99 5.59
CA ILE A 114 -6.95 -2.06 5.72
C ILE A 114 -7.32 -2.31 7.19
N ASP A 115 -8.55 -2.79 7.40
CA ASP A 115 -9.03 -3.14 8.73
C ASP A 115 -8.36 -4.42 9.27
N ARG A 116 -8.41 -4.60 10.59
CA ARG A 116 -7.91 -5.80 11.27
C ARG A 116 -8.50 -7.09 10.70
N ILE A 117 -9.77 -7.09 10.30
CA ILE A 117 -10.39 -8.30 9.74
C ILE A 117 -9.73 -8.71 8.42
N ASP A 118 -9.40 -7.75 7.56
CA ASP A 118 -8.73 -7.98 6.28
C ASP A 118 -7.29 -8.49 6.48
N GLN A 119 -6.59 -7.96 7.49
CA GLN A 119 -5.27 -8.45 7.89
C GLN A 119 -5.29 -9.94 8.29
N ILE A 120 -6.37 -10.39 8.97
CA ILE A 120 -6.52 -11.79 9.39
C ILE A 120 -6.72 -12.69 8.17
N TYR A 121 -7.55 -12.28 7.21
CA TYR A 121 -7.73 -13.02 5.95
C TYR A 121 -6.39 -13.22 5.25
N PHE A 122 -5.58 -12.16 5.11
CA PHE A 122 -4.29 -12.26 4.44
C PHE A 122 -3.27 -13.13 5.17
N LYS A 123 -3.29 -13.15 6.50
CA LYS A 123 -2.45 -14.08 7.27
C LYS A 123 -2.87 -15.54 7.11
N LEU A 124 -4.16 -15.81 6.94
CA LEU A 124 -4.65 -17.16 6.65
C LEU A 124 -4.22 -17.59 5.24
N TYR A 125 -4.36 -16.73 4.23
CA TYR A 125 -3.88 -17.00 2.87
C TYR A 125 -2.37 -17.32 2.85
N ALA A 126 -1.55 -16.48 3.48
CA ALA A 126 -0.11 -16.69 3.54
C ALA A 126 0.33 -17.93 4.35
N ALA A 127 -0.59 -18.61 5.05
CA ALA A 127 -0.30 -19.84 5.78
C ALA A 127 -0.71 -21.11 5.02
N VAL A 128 -1.47 -20.97 3.92
CA VAL A 128 -1.94 -22.10 3.09
C VAL A 128 -1.26 -22.17 1.72
N ASP A 129 -0.58 -21.09 1.32
CA ASP A 129 0.36 -21.03 0.18
C ASP A 129 1.77 -21.45 0.63
#